data_AF-A0AA51H4R5-F1
#
_entry.id   AF-A0AA51H4R5-F1
#
_cell.length_a   1.000
_cell.length_b   1.000
_cell.length_c   1.000
_cell.angle_alpha   90.00
_cell.angle_beta   90.00
_cell.angle_gamma   90.00
#
_symmetry.space_group_name_H-M   'P 1'
#
loop_
_entity.id
_entity.type
_entity.pdbx_description
1 polymer ?
#
loop_
_entity_poly.entity_id
_entity_poly.type
_entity_poly.pdbx_seq_one_letter_code
_entity_poly.pdbx_strand_id
1 'polypeptide(L)'
;MEEKNKIKKGYISEAIGTRNYFSYRADLVLYKVLLSMIVLLVIFFITSDLKFSILIAAEVFLIFTLVNKLNITRKRREGEEKLIYRLKTEHFRKKIEEINNDDFGMLIGFLFEKKGCRNFIKKGRHMFLAEKDGLINCIKIYKLYQGTELEKTDVRSMISFMCSSSIKIGYLVTTVEINEEAKKLLEKFEDKLHIEIIDSNALFNMMDEAGILPGKEYFSKKIYEEKSFVKKKSKLKNNVFDNKKIIVYVFAAVFFYITSAAMPNNTISIYISYYFILLTVVSGLYMIWVKYISKETGN
;
A
#
# COMPACT_ATOMS: atom_id res chain seq x y z
N MET A 1 -2.01 -22.91 -18.98
CA MET A 1 -0.70 -22.66 -18.31
C MET A 1 -0.31 -21.18 -18.35
N GLU A 2 -0.60 -20.49 -19.44
CA GLU A 2 -0.30 -19.06 -19.63
C GLU A 2 -1.04 -18.13 -18.65
N GLU A 3 -2.30 -18.44 -18.34
CA GLU A 3 -3.13 -17.65 -17.42
C GLU A 3 -2.62 -17.65 -15.97
N LYS A 4 -2.22 -18.83 -15.45
CA LYS A 4 -1.60 -18.94 -14.12
C LYS A 4 -0.32 -18.10 -14.01
N ASN A 5 0.44 -17.97 -15.10
CA ASN A 5 1.65 -17.15 -15.13
C ASN A 5 1.33 -15.65 -15.18
N LYS A 6 0.27 -15.24 -15.87
CA LYS A 6 -0.20 -13.85 -15.89
C LYS A 6 -0.66 -13.38 -14.51
N ILE A 7 -1.39 -14.22 -13.78
CA ILE A 7 -1.87 -13.93 -12.43
C ILE A 7 -0.71 -13.81 -11.44
N LYS A 8 0.26 -14.74 -11.50
CA LYS A 8 1.49 -14.65 -10.69
C LYS A 8 2.26 -13.34 -10.92
N LYS A 9 2.40 -12.92 -12.18
CA LYS A 9 3.02 -11.64 -12.55
C LYS A 9 2.22 -10.45 -12.01
N GLY A 10 0.89 -10.54 -12.05
CA GLY A 10 -0.02 -9.52 -11.52
C GLY A 10 0.16 -9.30 -10.02
N TYR A 11 0.20 -10.37 -9.21
CA TYR A 11 0.46 -10.26 -7.77
C TYR A 11 1.81 -9.60 -7.48
N ILE A 12 2.87 -10.06 -8.14
CA ILE A 12 4.21 -9.49 -7.92
C ILE A 12 4.24 -8.01 -8.32
N SER A 13 3.55 -7.62 -9.39
CA SER A 13 3.42 -6.22 -9.80
C SER A 13 2.68 -5.38 -8.75
N GLU A 14 1.64 -5.93 -8.13
CA GLU A 14 0.90 -5.27 -7.04
C GLU A 14 1.79 -5.01 -5.81
N ALA A 15 2.67 -5.97 -5.47
CA ALA A 15 3.61 -5.84 -4.36
C ALA A 15 4.73 -4.82 -4.63
N ILE A 16 5.26 -4.79 -5.87
CA ILE A 16 6.36 -3.87 -6.23
C ILE A 16 5.84 -2.45 -6.49
N GLY A 17 4.54 -2.29 -6.74
CA GLY A 17 3.88 -0.98 -6.76
C GLY A 17 4.03 -0.27 -8.10
N THR A 18 5.10 0.50 -8.29
CA THR A 18 5.31 1.34 -9.49
C THR A 18 6.28 0.74 -10.49
N ARG A 19 7.10 -0.24 -10.10
CA ARG A 19 8.04 -0.88 -11.03
C ARG A 19 7.37 -1.99 -11.82
N ASN A 20 7.82 -2.16 -13.05
CA ASN A 20 7.41 -3.26 -13.90
C ASN A 20 8.05 -4.59 -13.41
N TYR A 21 7.28 -5.68 -13.47
CA TYR A 21 7.73 -7.04 -13.17
C TYR A 21 9.02 -7.41 -13.93
N PHE A 22 9.11 -7.07 -15.22
CA PHE A 22 10.28 -7.39 -16.03
C PHE A 22 11.52 -6.62 -15.59
N SER A 23 11.39 -5.32 -15.31
CA SER A 23 12.49 -4.52 -14.77
C SER A 23 12.95 -5.06 -13.42
N TYR A 24 12.03 -5.41 -12.52
CA TYR A 24 12.38 -6.02 -11.24
C TYR A 24 13.13 -7.36 -11.39
N ARG A 25 12.72 -8.21 -12.33
CA ARG A 25 13.41 -9.48 -12.62
C ARG A 25 14.78 -9.25 -13.24
N ALA A 26 14.91 -8.26 -14.12
CA ALA A 26 16.19 -7.88 -14.71
C ALA A 26 17.16 -7.37 -13.64
N ASP A 27 16.71 -6.51 -12.73
CA ASP A 27 17.52 -6.00 -11.61
C ASP A 27 18.04 -7.15 -10.73
N LEU A 28 17.18 -8.13 -10.38
CA LEU A 28 17.59 -9.29 -9.58
C LEU A 28 18.62 -10.17 -10.29
N VAL A 29 18.51 -10.34 -11.61
CA VAL A 29 19.47 -11.11 -12.41
C VAL A 29 20.79 -10.35 -12.56
N LEU A 30 20.72 -9.06 -12.84
CA LEU A 30 21.87 -8.19 -12.98
C LEU A 30 22.65 -8.10 -11.67
N TYR A 31 21.95 -7.96 -10.53
CA TYR A 31 22.57 -7.94 -9.21
C TYR A 31 23.32 -9.24 -8.91
N LYS A 32 22.71 -10.42 -9.16
CA LYS A 32 23.41 -11.70 -8.92
C LYS A 32 24.62 -11.89 -9.84
N VAL A 33 24.54 -11.46 -11.10
CA VAL A 33 25.63 -11.61 -12.07
C VAL A 33 26.79 -10.69 -11.67
N LEU A 34 26.52 -9.42 -11.39
CA LEU A 34 27.52 -8.46 -10.93
C LEU A 34 28.22 -8.94 -9.66
N LEU A 35 27.46 -9.38 -8.67
CA LEU A 35 28.03 -9.84 -7.42
C LEU A 35 28.91 -11.09 -7.63
N SER A 36 28.46 -12.05 -8.44
CA SER A 36 29.25 -13.25 -8.75
C SER A 36 30.54 -12.88 -9.49
N MET A 37 30.49 -11.88 -10.38
CA MET A 37 31.66 -11.38 -11.10
C MET A 37 32.64 -10.65 -10.17
N ILE A 38 32.13 -9.85 -9.23
CA ILE A 38 32.94 -9.19 -8.20
C ILE A 38 33.65 -10.24 -7.34
N VAL A 39 32.92 -11.26 -6.86
CA VAL A 39 33.52 -12.35 -6.07
C VAL A 39 34.58 -13.10 -6.87
N LEU A 40 34.31 -13.40 -8.14
CA LEU A 40 35.29 -14.03 -9.02
C LEU A 40 36.60 -13.23 -9.06
N LEU A 41 36.51 -11.92 -9.31
CA LEU A 41 37.69 -11.05 -9.40
C LEU A 41 38.43 -10.95 -8.06
N VAL A 42 37.70 -10.76 -6.96
CA VAL A 42 38.29 -10.65 -5.62
C VAL A 42 39.04 -11.91 -5.23
N ILE A 43 38.42 -13.09 -5.40
CA ILE A 43 39.06 -14.36 -5.07
C ILE A 43 40.25 -14.62 -6.00
N PHE A 44 40.14 -14.29 -7.28
CA PHE A 44 41.24 -14.44 -8.24
C PHE A 44 42.46 -13.58 -7.86
N PHE A 45 42.26 -12.33 -7.45
CA PHE A 45 43.36 -11.48 -7.00
C PHE A 45 44.03 -11.98 -5.71
N ILE A 46 43.29 -12.66 -4.83
CA ILE A 46 43.82 -13.20 -3.57
C ILE A 46 44.56 -14.53 -3.80
N THR A 47 43.97 -15.44 -4.57
CA THR A 47 44.46 -16.82 -4.68
C THR A 47 45.31 -17.07 -5.92
N SER A 48 45.23 -16.20 -6.93
CA SER A 48 45.78 -16.39 -8.28
C SER A 48 45.34 -17.71 -8.97
N ASP A 49 44.33 -18.40 -8.43
CA ASP A 49 43.78 -19.64 -8.99
C ASP A 49 42.44 -19.37 -9.67
N LEU A 50 42.44 -19.40 -11.01
CA LEU A 50 41.25 -19.17 -11.81
C LEU A 50 40.18 -20.25 -11.60
N LYS A 51 40.55 -21.53 -11.45
CA LYS A 51 39.59 -22.63 -11.30
C LYS A 51 38.88 -22.52 -9.96
N PHE A 52 39.62 -22.27 -8.89
CA PHE A 52 39.07 -22.06 -7.56
C PHE A 52 38.16 -20.82 -7.52
N SER A 53 38.58 -19.72 -8.14
CA SER A 53 37.78 -18.48 -8.20
C SER A 53 36.45 -18.65 -8.94
N ILE A 54 36.45 -19.41 -10.04
CA ILE A 54 35.22 -19.75 -10.79
C ILE A 54 34.28 -20.59 -9.92
N LEU A 55 34.80 -21.55 -9.16
CA LEU A 55 34.00 -22.40 -8.29
C LEU A 55 33.29 -21.59 -7.21
N ILE A 56 34.01 -20.71 -6.52
CA ILE A 56 33.42 -19.83 -5.49
C ILE A 56 32.40 -18.86 -6.10
N ALA A 57 32.70 -18.29 -7.27
CA ALA A 57 31.75 -17.42 -7.98
C ALA A 57 30.46 -18.15 -8.39
N ALA A 58 30.57 -19.40 -8.83
CA ALA A 58 29.42 -20.24 -9.16
C ALA A 58 28.58 -20.57 -7.93
N GLU A 59 29.22 -20.85 -6.79
CA GLU A 59 28.53 -21.07 -5.51
C GLU A 59 27.74 -19.83 -5.07
N VAL A 60 28.36 -18.65 -5.12
CA VAL A 60 27.68 -17.36 -4.86
C VAL A 60 26.51 -17.16 -5.81
N PHE A 61 26.66 -17.44 -7.11
CA PHE A 61 25.57 -17.35 -8.07
C PHE A 61 24.38 -18.25 -7.73
N LEU A 62 24.63 -19.48 -7.27
CA LEU A 62 23.61 -20.43 -6.86
C LEU A 62 22.88 -19.97 -5.59
N ILE A 63 23.62 -19.50 -4.58
CA ILE A 63 23.06 -18.94 -3.34
C ILE A 63 22.12 -17.77 -3.68
N PHE A 64 22.56 -16.82 -4.50
CA PHE A 64 21.73 -15.69 -4.89
C PHE A 64 20.54 -16.09 -5.76
N THR A 65 20.65 -17.17 -6.53
CA THR A 65 19.51 -17.72 -7.28
C THR A 65 18.42 -18.25 -6.33
N LEU A 66 18.80 -18.91 -5.23
CA LEU A 66 17.87 -19.34 -4.19
C LEU A 66 17.24 -18.15 -3.46
N VAL A 67 18.03 -17.16 -3.05
CA VAL A 67 17.55 -15.93 -2.40
C VAL A 67 16.53 -15.20 -3.30
N ASN A 68 16.83 -15.08 -4.59
CA ASN A 68 15.92 -14.48 -5.57
C ASN A 68 14.59 -15.24 -5.69
N LYS A 69 14.62 -16.59 -5.65
CA LYS A 69 13.42 -17.43 -5.67
C LYS A 69 12.55 -17.20 -4.42
N LEU A 70 13.17 -17.10 -3.24
CA LEU A 70 12.48 -16.80 -1.99
C LEU A 70 11.85 -15.40 -2.01
N ASN A 71 12.61 -14.38 -2.44
CA ASN A 71 12.11 -13.01 -2.56
C ASN A 71 10.91 -12.89 -3.48
N ILE A 72 10.92 -13.60 -4.62
CA ILE A 72 9.80 -13.58 -5.57
C ILE A 72 8.57 -14.25 -4.99
N THR A 73 8.75 -15.36 -4.27
CA THR A 73 7.64 -16.06 -3.59
C THR A 73 7.02 -15.16 -2.52
N ARG A 74 7.86 -14.49 -1.72
CA ARG A 74 7.41 -13.50 -0.75
C ARG A 74 6.63 -12.36 -1.40
N LYS A 75 7.19 -11.73 -2.45
CA LYS A 75 6.52 -10.64 -3.17
C LYS A 75 5.20 -11.07 -3.81
N ARG A 76 5.11 -12.32 -4.27
CA ARG A 76 3.84 -12.87 -4.75
C ARG A 76 2.80 -12.92 -3.63
N ARG A 77 3.14 -13.44 -2.45
CA ARG A 77 2.22 -13.53 -1.31
C ARG A 77 1.78 -12.15 -0.82
N GLU A 78 2.74 -11.24 -0.62
CA GLU A 78 2.45 -9.85 -0.25
C GLU A 78 1.50 -9.17 -1.24
N GLY A 79 1.71 -9.39 -2.53
CA GLY A 79 0.88 -8.83 -3.59
C GLY A 79 -0.52 -9.42 -3.65
N GLU A 80 -0.65 -10.72 -3.38
CA GLU A 80 -1.93 -11.42 -3.28
C GLU A 80 -2.75 -10.89 -2.09
N GLU A 81 -2.15 -10.81 -0.90
CA GLU A 81 -2.79 -10.26 0.29
C GLU A 81 -3.22 -8.80 0.10
N LYS A 82 -2.34 -7.98 -0.48
CA LYS A 82 -2.64 -6.57 -0.76
C LYS A 82 -3.76 -6.41 -1.77
N LEU A 83 -3.80 -7.24 -2.82
CA LEU A 83 -4.85 -7.20 -3.82
C LEU A 83 -6.19 -7.63 -3.22
N ILE A 84 -6.22 -8.72 -2.45
CA ILE A 84 -7.42 -9.19 -1.77
C ILE A 84 -7.94 -8.14 -0.80
N TYR A 85 -7.06 -7.54 0.01
CA TYR A 85 -7.43 -6.47 0.94
C TYR A 85 -8.08 -5.30 0.20
N ARG A 86 -7.45 -4.81 -0.88
CA ARG A 86 -8.00 -3.72 -1.70
C ARG A 86 -9.38 -4.06 -2.24
N LEU A 87 -9.53 -5.24 -2.87
CA LEU A 87 -10.81 -5.67 -3.44
C LEU A 87 -11.90 -5.83 -2.36
N LYS A 88 -11.51 -6.27 -1.17
CA LYS A 88 -12.42 -6.39 -0.03
C LYS A 88 -12.87 -5.02 0.49
N THR A 89 -11.95 -4.07 0.62
CA THR A 89 -12.28 -2.69 0.99
C THR A 89 -13.16 -2.00 -0.07
N GLU A 90 -12.86 -2.20 -1.36
CA GLU A 90 -13.70 -1.69 -2.47
C GLU A 90 -15.10 -2.30 -2.44
N HIS A 91 -15.19 -3.62 -2.20
CA HIS A 91 -16.47 -4.31 -2.07
C HIS A 91 -17.29 -3.78 -0.89
N PHE A 92 -16.64 -3.61 0.27
CA PHE A 92 -17.27 -3.01 1.45
C PHE A 92 -17.81 -1.61 1.14
N ARG A 93 -16.99 -0.71 0.58
CA ARG A 93 -17.41 0.67 0.26
C ARG A 93 -18.62 0.68 -0.66
N LYS A 94 -18.58 -0.13 -1.72
CA LYS A 94 -19.69 -0.26 -2.66
C LYS A 94 -20.97 -0.75 -1.97
N LYS A 95 -20.86 -1.76 -1.08
CA LYS A 95 -22.01 -2.30 -0.35
C LYS A 95 -22.60 -1.30 0.65
N ILE A 96 -21.76 -0.55 1.36
CA ILE A 96 -22.21 0.51 2.27
C ILE A 96 -22.89 1.65 1.51
N GLU A 97 -22.46 1.97 0.30
CA GLU A 97 -23.13 2.97 -0.54
C GLU A 97 -24.51 2.49 -1.01
N GLU A 98 -24.62 1.21 -1.42
CA GLU A 98 -25.85 0.60 -1.95
C GLU A 98 -26.99 0.48 -0.93
N ILE A 99 -26.69 0.24 0.36
CA ILE A 99 -27.71 0.07 1.41
C ILE A 99 -28.39 1.40 1.77
N ASN A 100 -29.68 1.39 2.10
CA ASN A 100 -30.35 2.59 2.59
C ASN A 100 -30.01 2.89 4.06
N ASN A 101 -30.48 4.03 4.60
CA ASN A 101 -30.16 4.46 5.96
C ASN A 101 -30.77 3.57 7.05
N ASP A 102 -31.92 2.94 6.79
CA ASP A 102 -32.59 2.08 7.77
C ASP A 102 -31.90 0.72 7.85
N ASP A 103 -31.58 0.11 6.71
CA ASP A 103 -30.79 -1.12 6.60
C ASP A 103 -29.39 -0.94 7.19
N PHE A 104 -28.77 0.22 6.97
CA PHE A 104 -27.51 0.55 7.61
C PHE A 104 -27.66 0.62 9.13
N GLY A 105 -28.72 1.24 9.65
CA GLY A 105 -29.02 1.23 11.07
C GLY A 105 -29.16 -0.18 11.65
N MET A 106 -29.83 -1.09 10.93
CA MET A 106 -29.93 -2.49 11.32
C MET A 106 -28.58 -3.21 11.31
N LEU A 107 -27.75 -2.99 10.29
CA LEU A 107 -26.39 -3.54 10.21
C LEU A 107 -25.55 -3.10 11.40
N ILE A 108 -25.59 -1.82 11.76
CA ILE A 108 -24.89 -1.32 12.96
C ILE A 108 -25.44 -1.99 14.21
N GLY A 109 -26.76 -2.09 14.37
CA GLY A 109 -27.38 -2.81 15.49
C GLY A 109 -26.84 -4.23 15.63
N PHE A 110 -26.80 -4.98 14.54
CA PHE A 110 -26.24 -6.35 14.51
C PHE A 110 -24.76 -6.40 14.90
N LEU A 111 -23.95 -5.45 14.42
CA LEU A 111 -22.52 -5.36 14.79
C LEU A 111 -22.34 -5.08 16.29
N PHE A 112 -23.14 -4.19 16.86
CA PHE A 112 -23.09 -3.90 18.29
C PHE A 112 -23.59 -5.08 19.13
N GLU A 113 -24.59 -5.82 18.65
CA GLU A 113 -25.05 -7.05 19.29
C GLU A 113 -23.94 -8.10 19.36
N LYS A 114 -23.19 -8.28 18.26
CA LYS A 114 -21.99 -9.14 18.23
C LYS A 114 -20.91 -8.69 19.20
N LYS A 115 -20.83 -7.40 19.54
CA LYS A 115 -19.93 -6.84 20.55
C LYS A 115 -20.48 -6.90 21.99
N GLY A 116 -21.60 -7.58 22.20
CA GLY A 116 -22.19 -7.82 23.51
C GLY A 116 -23.23 -6.79 23.95
N CYS A 117 -23.58 -5.81 23.11
CA CYS A 117 -24.66 -4.88 23.42
C CYS A 117 -26.03 -5.56 23.32
N ARG A 118 -26.95 -5.19 24.20
CA ARG A 118 -28.32 -5.73 24.26
C ARG A 118 -29.33 -4.60 24.46
N ASN A 119 -30.62 -4.94 24.45
CA ASN A 119 -31.71 -4.02 24.79
C ASN A 119 -31.72 -2.72 23.96
N PHE A 120 -31.70 -2.86 22.63
CA PHE A 120 -31.68 -1.71 21.72
C PHE A 120 -32.99 -0.92 21.75
N ILE A 121 -32.93 0.36 22.10
CA ILE A 121 -34.07 1.29 22.11
C ILE A 121 -33.79 2.46 21.17
N LYS A 122 -34.61 2.61 20.13
CA LYS A 122 -34.51 3.75 19.20
C LYS A 122 -34.95 5.04 19.92
N LYS A 123 -34.11 6.07 19.89
CA LYS A 123 -34.37 7.39 20.50
C LYS A 123 -34.18 8.49 19.46
N GLY A 124 -35.25 8.83 18.76
CA GLY A 124 -35.21 9.85 17.71
C GLY A 124 -34.55 9.36 16.42
N ARG A 125 -34.02 10.30 15.64
CA ARG A 125 -33.48 10.01 14.29
C ARG A 125 -32.04 9.50 14.37
N HIS A 126 -31.82 8.31 13.82
CA HIS A 126 -30.51 7.65 13.73
C HIS A 126 -29.75 7.53 15.06
N MET A 127 -30.47 7.44 16.19
CA MET A 127 -29.89 7.31 17.52
C MET A 127 -30.56 6.15 18.26
N PHE A 128 -29.74 5.36 18.93
CA PHE A 128 -30.12 4.16 19.65
C PHE A 128 -29.47 4.17 21.04
N LEU A 129 -30.15 3.59 22.01
CA LEU A 129 -29.58 3.24 23.29
C LEU A 129 -29.40 1.74 23.34
N ALA A 130 -28.28 1.27 23.88
CA ALA A 130 -28.04 -0.14 24.09
C ALA A 130 -27.32 -0.35 25.42
N GLU A 131 -27.61 -1.46 26.09
CA GLU A 131 -26.97 -1.84 27.34
C GLU A 131 -25.75 -2.72 27.06
N LYS A 132 -24.62 -2.42 27.71
CA LYS A 132 -23.44 -3.27 27.70
C LYS A 132 -22.81 -3.22 29.09
N ASP A 133 -22.58 -4.38 29.69
CA ASP A 133 -21.96 -4.51 31.02
C ASP A 133 -22.68 -3.67 32.11
N GLY A 134 -24.01 -3.61 32.06
CA GLY A 134 -24.84 -2.84 32.98
C GLY A 134 -24.83 -1.32 32.76
N LEU A 135 -24.14 -0.83 31.73
CA LEU A 135 -24.08 0.58 31.37
C LEU A 135 -24.90 0.87 30.11
N ILE A 136 -25.62 1.99 30.12
CA ILE A 136 -26.35 2.49 28.95
C ILE A 136 -25.33 3.19 28.04
N ASN A 137 -25.31 2.77 26.78
CA ASN A 137 -24.48 3.33 25.72
C ASN A 137 -25.36 4.05 24.71
N CYS A 138 -24.96 5.25 24.30
CA CYS A 138 -25.61 5.98 23.21
C CYS A 138 -24.92 5.65 21.88
N ILE A 139 -25.66 5.22 20.86
CA ILE A 139 -25.13 4.93 19.53
C ILE A 139 -25.80 5.88 18.55
N LYS A 140 -25.02 6.76 17.94
CA LYS A 140 -25.48 7.72 16.92
C LYS A 140 -24.90 7.32 15.57
N ILE A 141 -25.75 7.24 14.56
CA ILE A 141 -25.41 6.73 13.23
C ILE A 141 -25.57 7.83 12.19
N TYR A 142 -24.54 8.07 11.41
CA TYR A 142 -24.54 8.99 10.28
C TYR A 142 -24.09 8.26 9.02
N LYS A 143 -25.06 8.00 8.13
CA LYS A 143 -24.78 7.56 6.77
C LYS A 143 -24.96 8.75 5.84
N LEU A 144 -23.84 9.29 5.38
CA LEU A 144 -23.78 10.43 4.48
C LEU A 144 -23.07 10.06 3.17
N TYR A 145 -23.32 10.83 2.12
CA TYR A 145 -22.71 10.60 0.81
C TYR A 145 -21.23 10.95 0.80
N GLN A 146 -20.43 10.26 -0.03
CA GLN A 146 -19.01 10.59 -0.18
C GLN A 146 -18.82 12.08 -0.55
N GLY A 147 -17.82 12.72 0.07
CA GLY A 147 -17.51 14.13 -0.11
C GLY A 147 -18.30 15.09 0.78
N THR A 148 -19.20 14.56 1.62
CA THR A 148 -19.76 15.32 2.75
C THR A 148 -18.92 15.09 4.01
N GLU A 149 -19.00 16.01 4.94
CA GLU A 149 -18.35 15.91 6.24
C GLU A 149 -19.41 15.96 7.34
N LEU A 150 -19.11 15.32 8.48
CA LEU A 150 -19.96 15.45 9.66
C LEU A 150 -19.73 16.81 10.32
N GLU A 151 -20.80 17.57 10.51
CA GLU A 151 -20.71 18.94 11.02
C GLU A 151 -20.80 19.01 12.55
N LYS A 152 -20.38 20.15 13.09
CA LYS A 152 -20.45 20.45 14.53
C LYS A 152 -21.88 20.40 15.07
N THR A 153 -22.86 20.81 14.27
CA THR A 153 -24.30 20.78 14.60
C THR A 153 -24.80 19.36 14.79
N ASP A 154 -24.36 18.43 13.94
CA ASP A 154 -24.68 17.01 14.03
C ASP A 154 -24.21 16.42 15.35
N VAL A 155 -22.91 16.60 15.65
CA VAL A 155 -22.28 16.08 16.87
C VAL A 155 -22.86 16.71 18.14
N ARG A 156 -23.15 18.01 18.11
CA ARG A 156 -23.75 18.72 19.25
C ARG A 156 -25.06 18.08 19.70
N SER A 157 -25.89 17.60 18.76
CA SER A 157 -27.17 16.97 19.11
C SER A 157 -27.00 15.72 19.98
N MET A 158 -25.98 14.91 19.70
CA MET A 158 -25.64 13.71 20.47
C MET A 158 -25.09 14.08 21.85
N ILE A 159 -24.13 15.02 21.91
CA ILE A 159 -23.53 15.46 23.18
C ILE A 159 -24.59 16.02 24.12
N SER A 160 -25.45 16.91 23.64
CA SER A 160 -26.53 17.49 24.44
C SER A 160 -27.45 16.42 25.02
N PHE A 161 -27.81 15.42 24.22
CA PHE A 161 -28.65 14.31 24.67
C PHE A 161 -27.97 13.41 25.71
N MET A 162 -26.69 13.10 25.51
CA MET A 162 -25.91 12.31 26.46
C MET A 162 -25.81 13.02 27.82
N CYS A 163 -25.49 14.32 27.80
CA CYS A 163 -25.42 15.15 29.00
C CYS A 163 -26.77 15.23 29.73
N SER A 164 -27.88 15.48 29.02
CA SER A 164 -29.20 15.58 29.65
C SER A 164 -29.71 14.25 30.19
N SER A 165 -29.28 13.13 29.60
CA SER A 165 -29.68 11.78 29.99
C SER A 165 -28.70 11.10 30.94
N SER A 166 -27.67 11.81 31.41
CA SER A 166 -26.59 11.27 32.27
C SER A 166 -25.87 10.04 31.68
N ILE A 167 -25.81 9.94 30.35
CA ILE A 167 -25.12 8.86 29.64
C ILE A 167 -23.67 9.27 29.41
N LYS A 168 -22.72 8.46 29.89
CA LYS A 168 -21.29 8.76 29.79
C LYS A 168 -20.61 8.13 28.58
N ILE A 169 -21.14 7.05 28.02
CA ILE A 169 -20.51 6.30 26.92
C ILE A 169 -21.31 6.47 25.64
N GLY A 170 -20.62 6.86 24.58
CA GLY A 170 -21.20 7.13 23.27
C GLY A 170 -20.40 6.49 22.15
N TYR A 171 -21.08 6.11 21.08
CA TYR A 171 -20.48 5.66 19.83
C TYR A 171 -21.02 6.51 18.69
N LEU A 172 -20.11 7.18 17.98
CA LEU A 172 -20.42 7.99 16.81
C LEU A 172 -20.01 7.21 15.57
N VAL A 173 -20.98 6.57 14.92
CA VAL A 173 -20.77 5.78 13.70
C VAL A 173 -20.96 6.66 12.49
N THR A 174 -19.96 6.76 11.62
CA THR A 174 -20.02 7.60 10.41
C THR A 174 -19.39 6.92 9.21
N THR A 175 -19.99 7.13 8.03
CA THR A 175 -19.41 6.72 6.73
C THR A 175 -18.48 7.77 6.13
N VAL A 176 -18.43 8.97 6.73
CA VAL A 176 -17.67 10.13 6.22
C VAL A 176 -16.72 10.70 7.26
N GLU A 177 -15.81 11.55 6.81
CA GLU A 177 -14.87 12.26 7.68
C GLU A 177 -15.60 13.27 8.58
N ILE A 178 -15.02 13.52 9.75
CA ILE A 178 -15.53 14.50 10.72
C ILE A 178 -14.75 15.79 10.53
N ASN A 179 -15.45 16.91 10.41
CA ASN A 179 -14.80 18.19 10.22
C ASN A 179 -14.04 18.65 11.48
N GLU A 180 -13.08 19.55 11.30
CA GLU A 180 -12.20 19.99 12.39
C GLU A 180 -12.96 20.71 13.53
N GLU A 181 -14.07 21.38 13.24
CA GLU A 181 -14.88 22.01 14.27
C GLU A 181 -15.64 21.01 15.16
N ALA A 182 -16.11 19.92 14.57
CA ALA A 182 -16.78 18.83 15.26
C ALA A 182 -15.78 18.04 16.11
N LYS A 183 -14.56 17.78 15.61
CA LYS A 183 -13.48 17.18 16.40
C LYS A 183 -13.14 18.02 17.63
N LYS A 184 -12.91 19.33 17.44
CA LYS A 184 -12.67 20.28 18.56
C LYS A 184 -13.83 20.31 19.55
N LEU A 185 -15.06 20.05 19.11
CA LEU A 185 -16.20 19.94 20.01
C LEU A 185 -16.15 18.64 20.81
N LEU A 186 -15.80 17.51 20.20
CA LEU A 186 -15.65 16.23 20.92
C LEU A 186 -14.55 16.31 21.97
N GLU A 187 -13.37 16.84 21.60
CA GLU A 187 -12.22 17.02 22.50
C GLU A 187 -12.58 17.82 23.75
N LYS A 188 -13.40 18.88 23.62
CA LYS A 188 -13.86 19.69 24.76
C LYS A 188 -14.71 18.93 25.79
N PHE A 189 -15.26 17.79 25.41
CA PHE A 189 -16.14 16.99 26.27
C PHE A 189 -15.53 15.64 26.68
N GLU A 190 -14.27 15.35 26.28
CA GLU A 190 -13.59 14.09 26.61
C GLU A 190 -13.48 13.84 28.12
N ASP A 191 -13.30 14.89 28.93
CA ASP A 191 -13.25 14.78 30.40
C ASP A 191 -14.57 14.30 31.03
N LYS A 192 -15.69 14.46 30.31
CA LYS A 192 -17.05 14.18 30.82
C LYS A 192 -17.70 12.99 30.13
N LEU A 193 -17.39 12.78 28.86
CA LEU A 193 -18.02 11.79 28.00
C LEU A 193 -16.94 10.97 27.29
N HIS A 194 -17.11 9.65 27.27
CA HIS A 194 -16.31 8.76 26.47
C HIS A 194 -17.04 8.48 25.14
N ILE A 195 -16.65 9.20 24.08
CA ILE A 195 -17.25 9.04 22.75
C ILE A 195 -16.25 8.34 21.82
N GLU A 196 -16.52 7.09 21.46
CA GLU A 196 -15.74 6.36 20.46
C GLU A 196 -16.23 6.70 19.05
N ILE A 197 -15.31 7.11 18.19
CA ILE A 197 -15.59 7.39 16.78
C ILE A 197 -15.37 6.12 15.95
N ILE A 198 -16.43 5.66 15.30
CA ILE A 198 -16.39 4.52 14.38
C ILE A 198 -16.52 5.05 12.97
N ASP A 199 -15.37 5.34 12.37
CA ASP A 199 -15.28 5.78 10.97
C ASP A 199 -15.45 4.61 9.98
N SER A 200 -15.34 4.90 8.68
CA SER A 200 -15.46 3.89 7.62
C SER A 200 -14.42 2.75 7.75
N ASN A 201 -13.22 3.03 8.24
CA ASN A 201 -12.17 2.02 8.40
C ASN A 201 -12.41 1.15 9.64
N ALA A 202 -12.80 1.76 10.75
CA ALA A 202 -13.20 1.06 11.96
C ALA A 202 -14.40 0.16 11.67
N LEU A 203 -15.39 0.66 10.93
CA LEU A 203 -16.54 -0.12 10.50
C LEU A 203 -16.15 -1.31 9.61
N PHE A 204 -15.22 -1.10 8.65
CA PHE A 204 -14.67 -2.19 7.85
C PHE A 204 -14.06 -3.29 8.72
N ASN A 205 -13.24 -2.91 9.70
CA ASN A 205 -12.61 -3.86 10.62
C ASN A 205 -13.65 -4.60 11.47
N MET A 206 -14.65 -3.89 12.01
CA MET A 206 -15.73 -4.51 12.78
C MET A 206 -16.50 -5.54 11.95
N MET A 207 -16.79 -5.24 10.68
CA MET A 207 -17.47 -6.19 9.79
C MET A 207 -16.59 -7.37 9.41
N ASP A 208 -15.27 -7.18 9.31
CA ASP A 208 -14.34 -8.26 9.06
C ASP A 208 -14.24 -9.21 10.26
N GLU A 209 -14.05 -8.65 11.46
CA GLU A 209 -14.00 -9.40 12.72
C GLU A 209 -15.30 -10.18 12.98
N ALA A 210 -16.45 -9.60 12.62
CA ALA A 210 -17.75 -10.25 12.73
C ALA A 210 -18.01 -11.32 11.65
N GLY A 211 -17.09 -11.51 10.70
CA GLY A 211 -17.23 -12.50 9.62
C GLY A 211 -18.33 -12.16 8.60
N ILE A 212 -18.75 -10.89 8.52
CA ILE A 212 -19.81 -10.44 7.60
C ILE A 212 -19.25 -10.26 6.19
N LEU A 213 -18.00 -9.82 6.07
CA LEU A 213 -17.35 -9.63 4.78
C LEU A 213 -17.00 -10.99 4.16
N PRO A 214 -17.08 -11.14 2.82
CA PRO A 214 -16.71 -12.38 2.16
C PRO A 214 -15.27 -12.81 2.46
N GLY A 215 -15.06 -14.13 2.53
CA GLY A 215 -13.74 -14.72 2.76
C GLY A 215 -12.77 -14.52 1.58
N LYS A 216 -11.49 -14.88 1.80
CA LYS A 216 -10.42 -14.76 0.79
C LYS A 216 -10.73 -15.53 -0.50
N GLU A 217 -11.44 -16.66 -0.42
CA GLU A 217 -11.80 -17.49 -1.57
C GLU A 217 -12.69 -16.77 -2.58
N TYR A 218 -13.67 -15.99 -2.09
CA TYR A 218 -14.55 -15.18 -2.92
C TYR A 218 -13.76 -14.20 -3.79
N PHE A 219 -12.84 -13.46 -3.17
CA PHE A 219 -12.00 -12.48 -3.88
C PHE A 219 -10.95 -13.15 -4.76
N SER A 220 -10.44 -14.31 -4.36
CA SER A 220 -9.53 -15.10 -5.19
C SER A 220 -10.21 -15.51 -6.48
N LYS A 221 -11.41 -16.12 -6.40
CA LYS A 221 -12.21 -16.49 -7.57
C LYS A 221 -12.47 -15.29 -8.47
N LYS A 222 -12.85 -14.15 -7.88
CA LYS A 222 -13.04 -12.89 -8.62
C LYS A 222 -11.79 -12.42 -9.36
N ILE A 223 -10.60 -12.58 -8.78
CA ILE A 223 -9.32 -12.25 -9.46
C ILE A 223 -9.06 -13.18 -10.65
N TYR A 224 -9.36 -14.47 -10.50
CA TYR A 224 -9.20 -15.47 -11.56
C TYR A 224 -10.18 -15.23 -12.72
N GLU A 225 -11.44 -14.91 -12.41
CA GLU A 225 -12.53 -14.78 -13.40
C GLU A 225 -12.55 -13.41 -14.07
N GLU A 226 -12.51 -12.33 -13.29
CA GLU A 226 -12.67 -10.96 -13.82
C GLU A 226 -11.35 -10.31 -14.24
N LYS A 227 -10.21 -11.00 -14.07
CA LYS A 227 -8.86 -10.45 -14.32
C LYS A 227 -8.68 -9.08 -13.65
N SER A 228 -9.22 -8.93 -12.44
CA SER A 228 -9.36 -7.68 -11.67
C SER A 228 -8.03 -7.06 -11.17
N PHE A 229 -6.93 -7.30 -11.90
CA PHE A 229 -5.82 -6.37 -11.95
C PHE A 229 -6.33 -5.11 -12.64
N VAL A 230 -7.09 -4.29 -11.89
CA VAL A 230 -7.45 -2.92 -12.26
C VAL A 230 -6.17 -2.34 -12.84
N LYS A 231 -6.22 -1.95 -14.13
CA LYS A 231 -5.17 -1.18 -14.78
C LYS A 231 -4.89 -0.05 -13.80
N LYS A 232 -3.83 -0.20 -13.00
CA LYS A 232 -3.27 0.88 -12.21
C LYS A 232 -2.94 1.87 -13.28
N LYS A 233 -3.85 2.82 -13.51
CA LYS A 233 -3.78 3.78 -14.61
C LYS A 233 -2.39 4.30 -14.44
N SER A 234 -1.54 3.93 -15.37
CA SER A 234 -0.18 4.38 -15.36
C SER A 234 -0.34 5.87 -15.62
N LYS A 235 -0.47 6.65 -14.55
CA LYS A 235 0.52 7.69 -14.33
C LYS A 235 1.86 6.94 -14.33
N LEU A 236 2.27 6.52 -15.53
CA LEU A 236 3.61 6.73 -16.02
C LEU A 236 3.81 8.22 -15.71
N LYS A 237 4.20 8.52 -14.46
CA LYS A 237 5.08 9.65 -14.27
C LYS A 237 6.17 9.36 -15.28
N ASN A 238 6.34 10.27 -16.23
CA ASN A 238 7.33 10.23 -17.29
C ASN A 238 8.77 10.23 -16.71
N ASN A 239 9.05 9.46 -15.67
CA ASN A 239 10.37 9.24 -15.12
C ASN A 239 10.95 8.00 -15.78
N VAL A 240 11.16 8.09 -17.10
CA VAL A 240 12.14 7.23 -17.78
C VAL A 240 13.50 7.38 -17.07
N PHE A 241 13.77 8.59 -16.55
CA PHE A 241 14.94 8.97 -15.76
C PHE A 241 14.54 9.35 -14.32
N ASP A 242 14.92 8.53 -13.34
CA ASP A 242 14.72 8.74 -11.91
C ASP A 242 16.08 9.04 -11.27
N ASN A 243 16.14 9.92 -10.24
CA ASN A 243 17.37 10.29 -9.52
C ASN A 243 18.20 9.07 -9.08
N LYS A 244 17.51 7.98 -8.72
CA LYS A 244 18.17 6.72 -8.33
C LYS A 244 18.96 6.08 -9.47
N LYS A 245 18.53 6.24 -10.73
CA LYS A 245 19.25 5.72 -11.90
C LYS A 245 20.48 6.55 -12.25
N ILE A 246 20.43 7.88 -12.06
CA ILE A 246 21.60 8.75 -12.23
C ILE A 246 22.71 8.36 -11.29
N ILE A 247 22.39 8.12 -10.01
CA ILE A 247 23.36 7.68 -9.02
C ILE A 247 24.05 6.38 -9.47
N VAL A 248 23.27 5.42 -10.00
CA VAL A 248 23.83 4.16 -10.54
C VAL A 248 24.74 4.40 -11.75
N TYR A 249 24.37 5.31 -12.67
CA TYR A 249 25.22 5.65 -13.82
C TYR A 249 26.53 6.33 -13.40
N VAL A 250 26.49 7.21 -12.40
CA VAL A 250 27.69 7.85 -11.84
C VAL A 250 28.61 6.80 -11.20
N PHE A 251 28.07 5.92 -10.36
CA PHE A 251 28.87 4.85 -9.76
C PHE A 251 29.43 3.88 -10.80
N ALA A 252 28.65 3.53 -11.83
CA ALA A 252 29.12 2.68 -12.93
C ALA A 252 30.24 3.36 -13.74
N ALA A 253 30.10 4.65 -14.06
CA ALA A 253 31.12 5.42 -14.77
C ALA A 253 32.44 5.46 -14.01
N VAL A 254 32.39 5.74 -12.70
CA VAL A 254 33.55 5.76 -11.81
C VAL A 254 34.17 4.38 -11.70
N PHE A 255 33.35 3.34 -11.50
CA PHE A 255 33.82 1.95 -11.40
C PHE A 255 34.56 1.50 -12.67
N PHE A 256 33.97 1.70 -13.86
CA PHE A 256 34.61 1.32 -15.12
C PHE A 256 35.84 2.17 -15.46
N TYR A 257 35.87 3.43 -15.03
CA TYR A 257 37.05 4.28 -15.18
C TYR A 257 38.22 3.79 -14.33
N ILE A 258 37.98 3.51 -13.04
CA ILE A 258 39.00 2.95 -12.13
C ILE A 258 39.47 1.58 -12.62
N THR A 259 38.55 0.74 -13.10
CA THR A 259 38.87 -0.57 -13.68
C THR A 259 39.76 -0.45 -14.91
N SER A 260 39.55 0.57 -15.75
CA SER A 260 40.40 0.85 -16.89
C SER A 260 41.80 1.36 -16.49
N ALA A 261 41.93 2.07 -15.38
CA ALA A 261 43.23 2.53 -14.88
C ALA A 261 44.03 1.37 -14.25
N ALA A 262 43.34 0.41 -13.63
CA ALA A 262 43.96 -0.74 -12.99
C ALA A 262 44.34 -1.88 -13.96
N MET A 263 43.70 -1.98 -15.13
CA MET A 263 44.00 -2.98 -16.17
C MET A 263 44.57 -2.31 -17.43
N PRO A 264 45.89 -2.37 -17.68
CA PRO A 264 46.49 -1.84 -18.90
C PRO A 264 45.91 -2.54 -20.15
N ASN A 265 45.61 -1.80 -21.21
CA ASN A 265 45.00 -2.22 -22.49
C ASN A 265 43.48 -2.50 -22.52
N ASN A 266 42.72 -2.27 -21.45
CA ASN A 266 41.26 -2.45 -21.50
C ASN A 266 40.52 -1.22 -22.08
N THR A 267 40.74 -0.94 -23.37
CA THR A 267 40.11 0.18 -24.10
C THR A 267 38.58 0.12 -24.05
N ILE A 268 38.00 -1.08 -24.01
CA ILE A 268 36.56 -1.32 -23.90
C ILE A 268 35.99 -0.72 -22.60
N SER A 269 36.71 -0.82 -21.48
CA SER A 269 36.25 -0.26 -20.20
C SER A 269 36.20 1.28 -20.21
N ILE A 270 37.09 1.93 -20.96
CA ILE A 270 37.06 3.39 -21.18
C ILE A 270 35.77 3.78 -21.94
N TYR A 271 35.44 3.07 -23.02
CA TYR A 271 34.23 3.35 -23.80
C TYR A 271 32.95 3.12 -23.00
N ILE A 272 32.91 2.07 -22.18
CA ILE A 272 31.79 1.80 -21.28
C ILE A 272 31.65 2.91 -20.23
N SER A 273 32.77 3.40 -19.67
CA SER A 273 32.75 4.54 -18.74
C SER A 273 32.18 5.80 -19.42
N TYR A 274 32.65 6.16 -20.61
CA TYR A 274 32.13 7.31 -21.37
C TYR A 274 30.65 7.18 -21.73
N TYR A 275 30.19 5.97 -22.04
CA TYR A 275 28.77 5.70 -22.26
C TYR A 275 27.91 6.02 -21.04
N PHE A 276 28.34 5.61 -19.83
CA PHE A 276 27.63 5.93 -18.60
C PHE A 276 27.71 7.41 -18.21
N ILE A 277 28.82 8.08 -18.51
CA ILE A 277 28.95 9.54 -18.34
C ILE A 277 27.93 10.26 -19.25
N LEU A 278 27.85 9.87 -20.52
CA LEU A 278 26.92 10.47 -21.48
C LEU A 278 25.46 10.22 -21.06
N LEU A 279 25.12 9.01 -20.62
CA LEU A 279 23.80 8.71 -20.05
C LEU A 279 23.48 9.56 -18.82
N THR A 280 24.46 9.80 -17.94
CA THR A 280 24.32 10.66 -16.76
C THR A 280 23.97 12.09 -17.16
N VAL A 281 24.70 12.66 -18.13
CA VAL A 281 24.48 14.01 -18.65
C VAL A 281 23.11 14.14 -19.30
N VAL A 282 22.74 13.22 -20.19
CA VAL A 282 21.42 13.21 -20.86
C VAL A 282 20.29 13.09 -19.83
N SER A 283 20.45 12.24 -18.83
CA SER A 283 19.47 12.07 -17.75
C SER A 283 19.33 13.32 -16.88
N GLY A 284 20.46 13.99 -16.58
CA GLY A 284 20.49 15.23 -15.80
C GLY A 284 19.82 16.38 -16.53
N LEU A 285 20.14 16.56 -17.82
CA LEU A 285 19.51 17.56 -18.69
C LEU A 285 18.01 17.33 -18.81
N TYR A 286 17.57 16.08 -18.99
CA TYR A 286 16.14 15.74 -19.02
C TYR A 286 15.43 16.11 -17.71
N MET A 287 16.05 15.88 -16.54
CA MET A 287 15.45 16.26 -15.27
C MET A 287 15.39 17.77 -15.03
N ILE A 288 16.40 18.51 -15.47
CA ILE A 288 16.36 19.97 -15.46
C ILE A 288 15.21 20.45 -16.36
N TRP A 289 15.11 19.90 -17.57
CA TRP A 289 14.07 20.23 -18.53
C TRP A 289 12.65 19.96 -18.00
N VAL A 290 12.42 18.78 -17.41
CA VAL A 290 11.14 18.43 -16.78
C VAL A 290 10.84 19.34 -15.59
N LYS A 291 11.83 19.67 -14.75
CA LYS A 291 11.63 20.48 -13.54
C LYS A 291 11.34 21.96 -13.85
N TYR A 292 11.88 22.49 -14.95
CA TYR A 292 11.71 23.89 -15.34
C TYR A 292 10.54 24.11 -16.32
N ILE A 293 10.34 23.24 -17.32
CA ILE A 293 9.34 23.48 -18.38
C ILE A 293 7.95 22.94 -18.02
N SER A 294 7.84 21.88 -17.22
CA SER A 294 6.53 21.38 -16.79
C SER A 294 5.86 22.25 -15.71
N LYS A 295 6.56 23.30 -15.23
CA LYS A 295 6.04 24.27 -14.27
C LYS A 295 5.42 25.49 -14.96
N GLU A 296 5.78 25.77 -16.21
CA GLU A 296 5.21 26.87 -17.02
C GLU A 296 3.95 26.46 -17.81
N THR A 297 3.69 25.18 -17.98
CA THR A 297 2.52 24.66 -18.73
C THR A 297 1.37 24.18 -17.84
N GLY A 298 1.39 24.55 -16.56
CA GLY A 298 0.31 24.28 -15.61
C GLY A 298 -0.58 25.50 -15.37
N ASN A 299 -1.36 25.88 -16.37
CA ASN A 299 -2.66 26.57 -16.23
C ASN A 299 -3.70 25.77 -17.02
#